data_AF-A0A6N6KV69-F1
#
_entry.id   AF-A0A6N6KV69-F1
#
_cell.length_a   1.000
_cell.length_b   1.000
_cell.length_c   1.000
_cell.angle_alpha   90.00
_cell.angle_beta   90.00
_cell.angle_gamma   90.00
#
_symmetry.space_group_name_H-M   'P 1'
#
loop_
_entity.id
_entity.type
_entity.pdbx_description
1 polymer ?
#
loop_
_entity_poly.entity_id
_entity_poly.type
_entity_poly.pdbx_seq_one_letter_code
_entity_poly.pdbx_strand_id
1 'polypeptide(L)'
;MSMWIRKAYKFRLYPNTTQQQALAVQFGHSRYIYNHFLAVRREHNTQTKAGLSYADTTGQLAILKRHPAHLWLQEADSQVLQQKLKDLDRAFKNFFEGRARYPRFRSRRHRQSIRYPQRVKVDLAARRSYLPKVGWVKTVFHRSLEGRIKNVTISRTKGNRYYASFQVELELPDPEYKGKAVGVGLGLRSFLACSDGQKIANPRHLVRAEGRLRRLQRSLSRRQKGSAGWERQRLKLSRRLVEEYRLIAVETLHIKGMVRNRRLAKHILDAGWGSSCGRWNIKGRGMAVKWWRQIADIPPARPARPVVLKWSPCRCMYVSGTVQNATQCMTEM
;
A
#
# COMPACT_ATOMS: atom_id res chain seq x y z
N MET A 1 19.31 -22.76 5.60
CA MET A 1 18.25 -22.96 6.61
C MET A 1 16.92 -22.60 5.94
N SER A 2 15.79 -22.80 6.59
CA SER A 2 14.49 -22.34 6.08
C SER A 2 14.04 -21.11 6.86
N MET A 3 13.25 -20.25 6.23
CA MET A 3 12.74 -19.04 6.85
C MET A 3 11.23 -18.91 6.63
N TRP A 4 10.52 -18.60 7.72
CA TRP A 4 9.09 -18.32 7.71
C TRP A 4 8.79 -16.90 7.22
N ILE A 5 8.00 -16.80 6.16
CA ILE A 5 7.51 -15.52 5.65
C ILE A 5 5.99 -15.41 5.75
N ARG A 6 5.51 -14.17 5.88
CA ARG A 6 4.09 -13.84 5.70
C ARG A 6 3.84 -13.28 4.32
N LYS A 7 3.09 -14.01 3.50
CA LYS A 7 2.72 -13.63 2.13
C LYS A 7 1.23 -13.31 2.06
N ALA A 8 0.85 -12.36 1.21
CA ALA A 8 -0.56 -12.02 0.99
C ALA A 8 -0.98 -12.39 -0.44
N TYR A 9 -2.00 -13.24 -0.55
CA TYR A 9 -2.65 -13.61 -1.81
C TYR A 9 -3.98 -12.88 -1.94
N LYS A 10 -4.17 -12.13 -3.04
CA LYS A 10 -5.39 -11.36 -3.27
C LYS A 10 -6.18 -11.92 -4.44
N PHE A 11 -7.39 -12.41 -4.17
CA PHE A 11 -8.29 -13.02 -5.14
C PHE A 11 -9.60 -12.24 -5.30
N ARG A 12 -10.25 -12.39 -6.45
CA ARG A 12 -11.54 -11.77 -6.76
C ARG A 12 -12.68 -12.64 -6.21
N LEU A 13 -13.63 -12.02 -5.52
CA LEU A 13 -14.88 -12.65 -5.09
C LEU A 13 -16.07 -12.22 -5.97
N TYR A 14 -16.98 -13.17 -6.18
CA TYR A 14 -18.25 -12.99 -6.91
C TYR A 14 -19.42 -13.39 -6.00
N PRO A 15 -19.77 -12.57 -5.00
CA PRO A 15 -20.92 -12.82 -4.14
C PRO A 15 -22.23 -12.59 -4.91
N ASN A 16 -23.22 -13.45 -4.66
CA ASN A 16 -24.60 -13.23 -5.10
C ASN A 16 -25.28 -12.10 -4.28
N THR A 17 -26.52 -11.74 -4.61
CA THR A 17 -27.23 -10.62 -3.98
C THR A 17 -27.34 -10.76 -2.45
N THR A 18 -27.75 -11.94 -1.97
CA THR A 18 -27.86 -12.24 -0.53
C THR A 18 -26.51 -12.12 0.18
N GLN A 19 -25.45 -12.65 -0.42
CA GLN A 19 -24.09 -12.55 0.12
C GLN A 19 -23.57 -11.11 0.12
N GLN A 20 -23.94 -10.31 -0.88
CA GLN A 20 -23.59 -8.88 -0.92
C GLN A 20 -24.27 -8.10 0.20
N GLN A 21 -25.52 -8.40 0.52
CA GLN A 21 -26.25 -7.84 1.66
C GLN A 21 -25.59 -8.24 2.98
N ALA A 22 -25.30 -9.53 3.18
CA ALA A 22 -24.61 -10.02 4.37
C ALA A 22 -23.22 -9.35 4.56
N LEU A 23 -22.46 -9.16 3.48
CA LEU A 23 -21.20 -8.42 3.53
C LEU A 23 -21.42 -6.93 3.86
N ALA A 24 -22.49 -6.31 3.36
CA ALA A 24 -22.83 -4.92 3.67
C ALA A 24 -23.18 -4.72 5.15
N VAL A 25 -23.95 -5.66 5.73
CA VAL A 25 -24.23 -5.74 7.18
C VAL A 25 -22.91 -5.77 7.96
N GLN A 26 -22.02 -6.71 7.63
CA GLN A 26 -20.72 -6.82 8.31
C GLN A 26 -19.85 -5.57 8.18
N PHE A 27 -19.79 -4.93 6.99
CA PHE A 27 -19.07 -3.67 6.83
C PHE A 27 -19.69 -2.52 7.64
N GLY A 28 -21.03 -2.50 7.74
CA GLY A 28 -21.79 -1.54 8.54
C GLY A 28 -21.47 -1.68 10.03
N HIS A 29 -21.64 -2.88 10.57
CA HIS A 29 -21.49 -3.15 12.00
C HIS A 29 -20.04 -2.94 12.43
N SER A 30 -19.09 -3.37 11.61
CA SER A 30 -17.66 -3.13 11.83
C SER A 30 -17.29 -1.64 11.87
N ARG A 31 -17.94 -0.82 11.04
CA ARG A 31 -17.73 0.64 11.03
C ARG A 31 -18.35 1.26 12.27
N TYR A 32 -19.55 0.83 12.64
CA TYR A 32 -20.23 1.28 13.86
C TYR A 32 -19.36 0.99 15.09
N ILE A 33 -18.92 -0.26 15.29
CA ILE A 33 -18.07 -0.65 16.43
C ILE A 33 -16.80 0.19 16.50
N TYR A 34 -16.10 0.38 15.37
CA TYR A 34 -14.90 1.21 15.36
C TYR A 34 -15.20 2.66 15.79
N ASN A 35 -16.31 3.24 15.33
CA ASN A 35 -16.68 4.61 15.65
C ASN A 35 -17.19 4.73 17.09
N HIS A 36 -18.07 3.84 17.53
CA HIS A 36 -18.61 3.80 18.88
C HIS A 36 -17.49 3.74 19.92
N PHE A 37 -16.56 2.79 19.78
CA PHE A 37 -15.45 2.67 20.73
C PHE A 37 -14.38 3.76 20.58
N LEU A 38 -14.28 4.42 19.43
CA LEU A 38 -13.48 5.64 19.32
C LEU A 38 -14.13 6.79 20.12
N ALA A 39 -15.46 6.90 20.11
CA ALA A 39 -16.18 7.91 20.90
C ALA A 39 -16.04 7.61 22.40
N VAL A 40 -16.31 6.38 22.83
CA VAL A 40 -16.16 5.94 24.24
C VAL A 40 -14.75 6.22 24.76
N ARG A 41 -13.70 5.90 23.98
CA ARG A 41 -12.32 6.19 24.38
C ARG A 41 -12.00 7.67 24.47
N ARG A 42 -12.60 8.49 23.61
CA ARG A 42 -12.43 9.96 23.66
C ARG A 42 -13.08 10.51 24.92
N GLU A 43 -14.32 10.11 25.19
CA GLU A 43 -15.08 10.54 26.37
C GLU A 43 -14.38 10.13 27.66
N HIS A 44 -13.98 8.85 27.77
CA HIS A 44 -13.25 8.34 28.92
C HIS A 44 -11.94 9.10 29.15
N ASN A 45 -11.17 9.38 28.09
CA ASN A 45 -9.94 10.14 28.21
C ASN A 45 -10.19 11.59 28.63
N THR A 46 -11.25 12.23 28.14
CA THR A 46 -11.61 13.59 28.56
C THR A 46 -11.91 13.65 30.06
N GLN A 47 -12.61 12.65 30.60
CA GLN A 47 -13.05 12.58 32.00
C GLN A 47 -11.93 12.15 32.96
N THR A 48 -11.21 11.06 32.63
CA THR A 48 -10.25 10.42 33.56
C THR A 48 -8.79 10.72 33.24
N LYS A 49 -8.50 11.31 32.08
CA LYS A 49 -7.16 11.42 31.48
C LYS A 49 -6.46 10.07 31.23
N ALA A 50 -7.16 8.95 31.43
CA ALA A 50 -6.66 7.60 31.18
C ALA A 50 -7.22 7.00 29.88
N GLY A 51 -6.46 6.06 29.30
CA GLY A 51 -6.89 5.30 28.12
C GLY A 51 -7.60 3.99 28.51
N LEU A 52 -8.51 3.52 27.65
CA LEU A 52 -9.08 2.18 27.78
C LEU A 52 -8.23 1.16 27.01
N SER A 53 -8.02 0.00 27.64
CA SER A 53 -7.33 -1.13 27.04
C SER A 53 -8.22 -1.89 26.04
N TYR A 54 -7.60 -2.81 25.31
CA TYR A 54 -8.32 -3.77 24.47
C TYR A 54 -9.29 -4.62 25.29
N ALA A 55 -8.87 -5.06 26.49
CA ALA A 55 -9.68 -5.92 27.36
C ALA A 55 -10.96 -5.20 27.79
N ASP A 56 -10.85 -3.94 28.24
CA ASP A 56 -11.98 -3.11 28.67
C ASP A 56 -13.01 -2.95 27.55
N THR A 57 -12.55 -2.57 26.36
CA THR A 57 -13.45 -2.40 25.21
C THR A 57 -14.06 -3.71 24.71
N THR A 58 -13.40 -4.84 24.94
CA THR A 58 -13.96 -6.16 24.58
C THR A 58 -15.02 -6.60 25.58
N GLY A 59 -14.84 -6.33 26.88
CA GLY A 59 -15.86 -6.53 27.91
C GLY A 59 -17.11 -5.68 27.65
N GLN A 60 -16.91 -4.39 27.38
CA GLN A 60 -18.00 -3.48 27.00
C GLN A 60 -18.71 -3.94 25.71
N LEU A 61 -17.99 -4.45 24.71
CA LEU A 61 -18.60 -5.00 23.49
C LEU A 61 -19.50 -6.20 23.79
N ALA A 62 -19.12 -7.07 24.73
CA ALA A 62 -19.95 -8.22 25.11
C ALA A 62 -21.28 -7.77 25.72
N ILE A 63 -21.26 -6.74 26.57
CA ILE A 63 -22.45 -6.11 27.16
C ILE A 63 -23.29 -5.43 26.07
N LEU A 64 -22.65 -4.60 25.23
CA LEU A 64 -23.32 -3.85 24.16
C LEU A 64 -24.12 -4.76 23.23
N LYS A 65 -23.59 -5.94 22.88
CA LYS A 65 -24.28 -6.90 22.01
C LYS A 65 -25.53 -7.55 22.61
N ARG A 66 -25.70 -7.49 23.93
CA ARG A 66 -26.87 -8.02 24.65
C ARG A 66 -27.92 -6.94 24.91
N HIS A 67 -27.56 -5.67 24.75
CA HIS A 67 -28.50 -4.56 24.95
C HIS A 67 -29.61 -4.58 23.88
N PRO A 68 -30.90 -4.41 24.23
CA PRO A 68 -32.02 -4.48 23.29
C PRO A 68 -31.86 -3.59 22.05
N ALA A 69 -31.42 -2.34 22.24
CA ALA A 69 -31.16 -1.40 21.14
C ALA A 69 -30.02 -1.80 20.16
N HIS A 70 -29.24 -2.83 20.50
CA HIS A 70 -28.02 -3.23 19.80
C HIS A 70 -27.98 -4.70 19.39
N LEU A 71 -29.11 -5.42 19.48
CA LEU A 71 -29.20 -6.84 19.11
C LEU A 71 -28.80 -7.11 17.65
N TRP A 72 -29.03 -6.15 16.76
CA TRP A 72 -28.59 -6.20 15.35
C TRP A 72 -27.08 -6.43 15.20
N LEU A 73 -26.24 -6.09 16.19
CA LEU A 73 -24.80 -6.40 16.15
C LEU A 73 -24.51 -7.90 16.09
N GLN A 74 -25.44 -8.77 16.50
CA GLN A 74 -25.29 -10.23 16.47
C GLN A 74 -25.40 -10.83 15.07
N GLU A 75 -25.93 -10.07 14.10
CA GLU A 75 -25.96 -10.48 12.69
C GLU A 75 -24.56 -10.55 12.08
N ALA A 76 -23.64 -9.72 12.57
CA ALA A 76 -22.25 -9.72 12.13
C ALA A 76 -21.42 -10.74 12.91
N ASP A 77 -20.34 -11.21 12.27
CA ASP A 77 -19.43 -12.15 12.91
C ASP A 77 -18.69 -11.50 14.10
N SER A 78 -18.72 -12.17 15.26
CA SER A 78 -18.14 -11.64 16.50
C SER A 78 -16.64 -11.38 16.40
N GLN A 79 -15.90 -12.23 15.69
CA GLN A 79 -14.45 -12.08 15.54
C GLN A 79 -14.11 -10.90 14.62
N VAL A 80 -14.96 -10.61 13.63
CA VAL A 80 -14.82 -9.42 12.80
C VAL A 80 -15.01 -8.14 13.63
N LEU A 81 -15.99 -8.11 14.53
CA LEU A 81 -16.21 -6.97 15.43
C LEU A 81 -15.04 -6.77 16.40
N GLN A 82 -14.58 -7.84 17.06
CA GLN A 82 -13.40 -7.80 17.94
C GLN A 82 -12.14 -7.36 17.19
N GLN A 83 -11.98 -7.77 15.93
CA GLN A 83 -10.86 -7.35 15.10
C GLN A 83 -10.87 -5.84 14.81
N LYS A 84 -12.04 -5.18 14.86
CA LYS A 84 -12.12 -3.71 14.73
C LYS A 84 -11.63 -2.98 15.97
N LEU A 85 -11.83 -3.55 17.16
CA LEU A 85 -11.22 -3.05 18.38
C LEU A 85 -9.69 -3.17 18.31
N LYS A 86 -9.17 -4.33 17.89
CA LYS A 86 -7.72 -4.50 17.66
C LYS A 86 -7.15 -3.53 16.61
N ASP A 87 -7.91 -3.25 15.55
CA ASP A 87 -7.54 -2.25 14.55
C ASP A 87 -7.50 -0.82 15.17
N LEU A 88 -8.36 -0.52 16.14
CA LEU A 88 -8.40 0.75 16.87
C LEU A 88 -7.23 0.86 17.87
N ASP A 89 -6.92 -0.20 18.62
CA ASP A 89 -5.75 -0.25 19.50
C ASP A 89 -4.46 0.00 18.74
N ARG A 90 -4.31 -0.68 17.58
CA ARG A 90 -3.15 -0.45 16.71
C ARG A 90 -3.08 0.99 16.22
N ALA A 91 -4.23 1.62 15.95
CA ALA A 91 -4.27 3.01 15.52
C ALA A 91 -3.81 3.97 16.64
N PHE A 92 -4.23 3.73 17.89
CA PHE A 92 -3.75 4.47 19.05
C PHE A 92 -2.27 4.23 19.34
N LYS A 93 -1.81 2.97 19.33
CA LYS A 93 -0.39 2.63 19.50
C LYS A 93 0.48 3.37 18.48
N ASN A 94 0.08 3.35 17.20
CA ASN A 94 0.80 4.09 16.16
C ASN A 94 0.75 5.61 16.36
N PHE A 95 -0.32 6.15 16.95
CA PHE A 95 -0.41 7.57 17.27
C PHE A 95 0.54 7.97 18.40
N PHE A 96 0.55 7.22 19.50
CA PHE A 96 1.45 7.47 20.63
C PHE A 96 2.93 7.29 20.28
N GLU A 97 3.25 6.36 19.38
CA GLU A 97 4.62 6.18 18.85
C GLU A 97 4.98 7.19 17.74
N GLY A 98 4.13 8.19 17.45
CA GLY A 98 4.39 9.21 16.42
C GLY A 98 4.37 8.71 14.97
N ARG A 99 3.99 7.45 14.73
CA ARG A 99 3.94 6.81 13.40
C ARG A 99 2.69 7.16 12.60
N ALA A 100 1.64 7.65 13.26
CA ALA A 100 0.38 8.04 12.65
C ALA A 100 -0.28 9.22 13.36
N ARG A 101 -1.24 9.86 12.69
CA ARG A 101 -2.10 10.89 13.32
C ARG A 101 -3.17 10.23 14.18
N TYR A 102 -3.79 11.05 15.04
CA TYR A 102 -4.88 10.63 15.91
C TYR A 102 -6.01 9.89 15.13
N PRO A 103 -6.57 8.79 15.67
CA PRO A 103 -7.63 8.03 15.01
C PRO A 103 -8.87 8.87 14.70
N ARG A 104 -9.42 8.68 13.48
CA ARG A 104 -10.60 9.41 12.99
C ARG A 104 -11.78 8.47 12.77
N PHE A 105 -12.99 9.01 12.94
CA PHE A 105 -14.21 8.29 12.59
C PHE A 105 -14.19 7.81 11.13
N ARG A 106 -14.65 6.58 10.93
CA ARG A 106 -14.77 5.95 9.62
C ARG A 106 -16.11 6.31 8.98
N SER A 107 -16.06 6.70 7.72
CA SER A 107 -17.26 6.96 6.90
C SER A 107 -17.58 5.78 5.99
N ARG A 108 -18.86 5.60 5.67
CA ARG A 108 -19.33 4.63 4.65
C ARG A 108 -18.70 4.89 3.28
N ARG A 109 -18.36 6.15 2.97
CA ARG A 109 -17.75 6.56 1.69
C ARG A 109 -16.29 6.14 1.53
N HIS A 110 -15.66 5.68 2.61
CA HIS A 110 -14.26 5.23 2.62
C HIS A 110 -14.16 3.73 2.30
N ARG A 111 -12.92 3.21 2.29
CA ARG A 111 -12.64 1.79 2.04
C ARG A 111 -13.46 0.89 2.99
N GLN A 112 -14.30 0.04 2.41
CA GLN A 112 -15.08 -0.96 3.11
C GLN A 112 -14.22 -2.23 3.21
N SER A 113 -13.87 -2.65 4.43
CA SER A 113 -13.09 -3.88 4.65
C SER A 113 -13.27 -4.48 6.04
N ILE A 114 -13.36 -5.80 6.08
CA ILE A 114 -13.44 -6.64 7.28
C ILE A 114 -12.33 -7.70 7.25
N ARG A 115 -11.86 -8.11 8.42
CA ARG A 115 -10.84 -9.16 8.55
C ARG A 115 -11.38 -10.27 9.43
N TYR A 116 -11.37 -11.48 8.87
CA TYR A 116 -11.62 -12.72 9.60
C TYR A 116 -10.27 -13.26 10.08
N PRO A 117 -10.03 -13.36 11.39
CA PRO A 117 -8.80 -13.95 11.90
C PRO A 117 -8.76 -15.47 11.68
N GLN A 118 -9.90 -16.15 11.67
CA GLN A 118 -10.00 -17.61 11.51
C GLN A 118 -11.38 -18.01 10.96
N ARG A 119 -11.65 -19.32 10.88
CA ARG A 119 -12.91 -19.94 10.39
C ARG A 119 -13.25 -19.69 8.91
N VAL A 120 -12.31 -19.13 8.14
CA VAL A 120 -12.44 -19.08 6.68
C VAL A 120 -11.93 -20.39 6.11
N LYS A 121 -12.77 -21.05 5.30
CA LYS A 121 -12.42 -22.28 4.57
C LYS A 121 -12.25 -21.97 3.09
N VAL A 122 -11.36 -22.69 2.42
CA VAL A 122 -11.10 -22.55 0.99
C VAL A 122 -11.31 -23.90 0.33
N ASP A 123 -12.07 -23.91 -0.75
CA ASP A 123 -12.32 -25.07 -1.59
C ASP A 123 -11.82 -24.71 -2.99
N LEU A 124 -10.64 -25.24 -3.33
CA LEU A 124 -9.96 -24.94 -4.60
C LEU A 124 -10.65 -25.63 -5.78
N ALA A 125 -11.15 -26.85 -5.58
CA ALA A 125 -11.85 -27.63 -6.60
C ALA A 125 -13.15 -26.94 -7.04
N ALA A 126 -14.02 -26.57 -6.08
CA ALA A 126 -15.24 -25.84 -6.38
C ALA A 126 -15.05 -24.32 -6.52
N ARG A 127 -13.80 -23.84 -6.48
CA ARG A 127 -13.41 -22.42 -6.67
C ARG A 127 -14.22 -21.46 -5.79
N ARG A 128 -14.29 -21.74 -4.49
CA ARG A 128 -15.09 -20.98 -3.53
C ARG A 128 -14.40 -20.81 -2.18
N SER A 129 -14.83 -19.82 -1.42
CA SER A 129 -14.33 -19.55 -0.07
C SER A 129 -15.50 -19.34 0.89
N TYR A 130 -15.48 -20.06 2.00
CA TYR A 130 -16.47 -19.93 3.06
C TYR A 130 -16.14 -18.75 3.96
N LEU A 131 -17.11 -17.85 4.17
CA LEU A 131 -16.99 -16.69 5.04
C LEU A 131 -18.05 -16.79 6.16
N PRO A 132 -17.67 -16.70 7.45
CA PRO A 132 -18.63 -16.70 8.56
C PRO A 132 -19.74 -15.66 8.37
N LYS A 133 -21.00 -16.05 8.64
CA LYS A 133 -22.22 -15.22 8.47
C LYS A 133 -22.48 -14.74 7.02
N VAL A 134 -21.79 -15.30 6.04
CA VAL A 134 -22.01 -15.02 4.59
C VAL A 134 -22.16 -16.31 3.79
N GLY A 135 -21.48 -17.39 4.18
CA GLY A 135 -21.52 -18.69 3.49
C GLY A 135 -20.44 -18.85 2.43
N TRP A 136 -20.65 -19.80 1.51
CA TRP A 136 -19.73 -20.11 0.42
C TRP A 136 -19.83 -19.10 -0.73
N VAL A 137 -18.76 -18.35 -0.97
CA VAL A 137 -18.69 -17.33 -2.02
C VAL A 137 -17.78 -17.81 -3.15
N LYS A 138 -18.21 -17.64 -4.41
CA LYS A 138 -17.38 -17.94 -5.58
C LYS A 138 -16.10 -17.07 -5.57
N THR A 139 -14.94 -17.72 -5.72
CA THR A 139 -13.62 -17.10 -5.65
C THR A 139 -12.80 -17.49 -6.88
N VAL A 140 -12.26 -16.50 -7.59
CA VAL A 140 -11.35 -16.77 -8.71
C VAL A 140 -9.92 -16.86 -8.19
N PHE A 141 -9.44 -18.09 -8.05
CA PHE A 141 -8.04 -18.40 -7.78
C PHE A 141 -7.25 -18.42 -9.10
N HIS A 142 -6.49 -17.35 -9.37
CA HIS A 142 -5.60 -17.25 -10.54
C HIS A 142 -4.15 -17.65 -10.22
N ARG A 143 -3.91 -18.21 -9.03
CA ARG A 143 -2.64 -18.80 -8.58
C ARG A 143 -2.94 -19.75 -7.42
N SER A 144 -2.05 -20.72 -7.19
CA SER A 144 -2.07 -21.59 -6.01
C SER A 144 -2.04 -20.77 -4.72
N LEU A 145 -2.82 -21.20 -3.73
CA LEU A 145 -2.78 -20.66 -2.37
C LEU A 145 -1.93 -21.58 -1.51
N GLU A 146 -0.65 -21.25 -1.38
CA GLU A 146 0.34 -22.04 -0.63
C GLU A 146 0.52 -21.49 0.79
N GLY A 147 0.74 -22.39 1.75
CA GLY A 147 1.00 -22.05 3.15
C GLY A 147 -0.25 -21.98 4.03
N ARG A 148 -0.02 -21.80 5.34
CA ARG A 148 -1.09 -21.80 6.35
C ARG A 148 -1.79 -20.45 6.39
N ILE A 149 -3.11 -20.43 6.17
CA ILE A 149 -3.92 -19.20 6.26
C ILE A 149 -3.96 -18.70 7.71
N LYS A 150 -3.52 -17.46 7.94
CA LYS A 150 -3.53 -16.78 9.24
C LYS A 150 -4.69 -15.82 9.43
N ASN A 151 -5.15 -15.18 8.36
CA ASN A 151 -6.36 -14.37 8.35
C ASN A 151 -6.77 -14.07 6.91
N VAL A 152 -8.01 -13.62 6.73
CA VAL A 152 -8.54 -13.21 5.44
C VAL A 152 -9.20 -11.85 5.56
N THR A 153 -8.75 -10.90 4.75
CA THR A 153 -9.36 -9.57 4.68
C THR A 153 -10.25 -9.45 3.46
N ILE A 154 -11.54 -9.26 3.66
CA ILE A 154 -12.51 -8.99 2.59
C ILE A 154 -12.63 -7.48 2.41
N SER A 155 -12.57 -7.02 1.16
CA SER A 155 -12.69 -5.60 0.83
C SER A 155 -13.57 -5.38 -0.40
N ARG A 156 -14.30 -4.26 -0.39
CA ARG A 156 -15.12 -3.79 -1.51
C ARG A 156 -14.53 -2.52 -2.10
N THR A 157 -14.32 -2.51 -3.41
CA THR A 157 -13.94 -1.30 -4.15
C THR A 157 -15.16 -0.45 -4.45
N LYS A 158 -14.93 0.80 -4.84
CA LYS A 158 -15.99 1.73 -5.24
C LYS A 158 -16.78 1.27 -6.48
N GLY A 159 -16.15 0.46 -7.34
CA GLY A 159 -16.81 -0.19 -8.48
C GLY A 159 -17.54 -1.49 -8.11
N ASN A 160 -17.95 -1.66 -6.85
CA ASN A 160 -18.66 -2.86 -6.34
C ASN A 160 -17.93 -4.18 -6.57
N ARG A 161 -16.59 -4.14 -6.61
CA ARG A 161 -15.76 -5.34 -6.73
C ARG A 161 -15.27 -5.78 -5.36
N TYR A 162 -15.58 -7.02 -5.00
CA TYR A 162 -15.14 -7.71 -3.80
C TYR A 162 -13.82 -8.47 -4.02
N TYR A 163 -12.94 -8.40 -3.04
CA TYR A 163 -11.67 -9.10 -3.03
C TYR A 163 -11.41 -9.73 -1.67
N ALA A 164 -10.85 -10.94 -1.68
CA ALA A 164 -10.33 -11.62 -0.50
C ALA A 164 -8.80 -11.55 -0.52
N SER A 165 -8.21 -11.02 0.55
CA SER A 165 -6.75 -11.01 0.76
C SER A 165 -6.42 -12.00 1.86
N PHE A 166 -5.91 -13.16 1.47
CA PHE A 166 -5.45 -14.22 2.36
C PHE A 166 -4.03 -13.92 2.80
N GLN A 167 -3.82 -13.72 4.10
CA GLN A 167 -2.50 -13.67 4.68
C GLN A 167 -2.11 -15.08 5.09
N VAL A 168 -1.04 -15.60 4.50
CA VAL A 168 -0.53 -16.94 4.76
C VAL A 168 0.87 -16.90 5.33
N GLU A 169 1.19 -17.93 6.09
CA GLU A 169 2.52 -18.21 6.63
C GLU A 169 3.10 -19.37 5.81
N LEU A 170 4.25 -19.13 5.19
CA LEU A 170 4.91 -20.06 4.27
C LEU A 170 6.37 -20.19 4.71
N GLU A 171 6.84 -21.42 4.79
CA GLU A 171 8.25 -21.73 4.95
C GLU A 171 8.90 -21.81 3.56
N LEU A 172 9.97 -21.04 3.36
CA LEU A 172 10.75 -21.08 2.14
C LEU A 172 12.19 -21.47 2.47
N PRO A 173 12.88 -22.20 1.57
CA PRO A 173 14.30 -22.38 1.70
C PRO A 173 15.00 -21.03 1.63
N ASP A 174 16.09 -20.87 2.39
CA ASP A 174 16.96 -19.72 2.24
C ASP A 174 17.42 -19.65 0.78
N PRO A 175 17.34 -18.47 0.14
CA PRO A 175 17.81 -18.34 -1.22
C PRO A 175 19.32 -18.55 -1.26
N GLU A 176 19.77 -19.56 -2.00
CA GLU A 176 21.19 -19.76 -2.29
C GLU A 176 21.66 -18.68 -3.26
N TYR A 177 22.63 -17.88 -2.82
CA TYR A 177 23.25 -16.86 -3.66
C TYR A 177 24.42 -17.48 -4.43
N LYS A 178 24.24 -17.68 -5.74
CA LYS A 178 25.24 -18.32 -6.64
C LYS A 178 25.87 -17.35 -7.65
N GLY A 179 25.78 -16.02 -7.43
CA GLY A 179 26.10 -15.00 -8.45
C GLY A 179 27.15 -13.96 -8.04
N LYS A 180 27.50 -13.09 -8.98
CA LYS A 180 28.32 -11.88 -8.74
C LYS A 180 27.45 -10.75 -8.18
N ALA A 181 27.96 -10.01 -7.20
CA ALA A 181 27.24 -8.88 -6.62
C ALA A 181 27.22 -7.74 -7.64
N VAL A 182 26.03 -7.32 -8.07
CA VAL A 182 25.83 -6.23 -9.01
C VAL A 182 25.11 -5.09 -8.30
N GLY A 183 25.74 -3.91 -8.28
CA GLY A 183 25.11 -2.69 -7.80
C GLY A 183 24.03 -2.25 -8.78
N VAL A 184 22.79 -2.09 -8.30
CA VAL A 184 21.67 -1.62 -9.12
C VAL A 184 21.38 -0.16 -8.80
N GLY A 185 21.75 0.73 -9.72
CA GLY A 185 21.41 2.15 -9.68
C GLY A 185 20.11 2.44 -10.42
N LEU A 186 19.21 3.20 -9.80
CA LEU A 186 18.01 3.71 -10.47
C LEU A 186 18.31 5.10 -11.04
N GLY A 187 17.99 5.32 -12.32
CA GLY A 187 18.30 6.55 -13.04
C GLY A 187 17.07 7.19 -13.71
N LEU A 188 17.17 8.49 -14.01
CA LEU A 188 16.14 9.23 -14.76
C LEU A 188 16.29 9.04 -16.29
N ARG A 189 17.54 8.83 -16.76
CA ARG A 189 17.86 8.56 -18.17
C ARG A 189 17.69 7.07 -18.53
N SER A 190 18.17 6.17 -17.67
CA SER A 190 17.96 4.73 -17.73
C SER A 190 17.20 4.28 -16.47
N PHE A 191 16.10 3.56 -16.64
CA PHE A 191 15.27 3.05 -15.55
C PHE A 191 16.08 2.23 -14.53
N LEU A 192 17.04 1.46 -15.04
CA LEU A 192 17.94 0.63 -14.24
C LEU A 192 19.33 0.69 -14.88
N ALA A 193 20.38 0.90 -14.09
CA ALA A 193 21.77 0.81 -14.50
C ALA A 193 22.50 -0.11 -13.53
N CYS A 194 23.05 -1.21 -14.04
CA CYS A 194 23.80 -2.18 -13.28
C CYS A 194 25.30 -1.83 -13.31
N SER A 195 26.04 -2.19 -12.25
CA SER A 195 27.50 -2.01 -12.18
C SER A 195 28.27 -2.86 -13.18
N ASP A 196 27.62 -3.84 -13.82
CA ASP A 196 28.14 -4.63 -14.94
C ASP A 196 27.95 -3.93 -16.31
N GLY A 197 27.45 -2.68 -16.31
CA GLY A 197 27.24 -1.88 -17.51
C GLY A 197 25.88 -2.06 -18.17
N GLN A 198 25.05 -3.03 -17.75
CA GLN A 198 23.71 -3.22 -18.32
C GLN A 198 22.79 -2.04 -17.97
N LYS A 199 22.06 -1.53 -18.97
CA LYS A 199 21.10 -0.43 -18.80
C LYS A 199 19.73 -0.82 -19.33
N ILE A 200 18.71 -0.72 -18.49
CA ILE A 200 17.31 -0.84 -18.90
C ILE A 200 16.79 0.56 -19.17
N ALA A 201 16.28 0.79 -20.39
CA ALA A 201 15.73 2.08 -20.79
C ALA A 201 14.47 2.44 -19.99
N ASN A 202 14.26 3.74 -19.74
CA ASN A 202 13.02 4.21 -19.15
C ASN A 202 11.90 4.25 -20.21
N PRO A 203 10.81 3.47 -20.05
CA PRO A 203 9.76 3.40 -21.05
C PRO A 203 8.87 4.66 -21.15
N ARG A 204 9.07 5.68 -20.29
CA ARG A 204 8.41 7.01 -20.34
C ARG A 204 6.89 6.97 -20.52
N HIS A 205 6.23 6.03 -19.84
CA HIS A 205 4.79 5.81 -19.99
C HIS A 205 3.96 7.04 -19.57
N LEU A 206 4.45 7.83 -18.60
CA LEU A 206 3.73 8.97 -18.05
C LEU A 206 3.70 10.17 -19.00
N VAL A 207 4.75 10.35 -19.81
CA VAL A 207 4.82 11.43 -20.82
C VAL A 207 3.76 11.22 -21.90
N ARG A 208 3.55 9.98 -22.36
CA ARG A 208 2.53 9.63 -23.37
C ARG A 208 1.09 9.77 -22.84
N ALA A 209 0.92 9.53 -21.54
CA ALA A 209 -0.36 9.58 -20.83
C ALA A 209 -0.86 11.00 -20.49
N GLU A 210 0.06 11.95 -20.37
CA GLU A 210 -0.14 13.18 -19.59
C GLU A 210 -1.23 14.09 -20.17
N GLY A 211 -1.25 14.28 -21.49
CA GLY A 211 -2.20 15.18 -22.16
C GLY A 211 -3.65 14.73 -21.98
N ARG A 212 -3.90 13.41 -21.90
CA ARG A 212 -5.23 12.85 -21.70
C ARG A 212 -5.60 12.78 -20.22
N LEU A 213 -4.64 12.46 -19.34
CA LEU A 213 -4.80 12.50 -17.89
C LEU A 213 -5.18 13.91 -17.41
N ARG A 214 -4.50 14.94 -17.94
CA ARG A 214 -4.77 16.35 -17.66
C ARG A 214 -6.20 16.76 -18.04
N ARG A 215 -6.69 16.31 -19.20
CA ARG A 215 -8.08 16.55 -19.64
C ARG A 215 -9.11 15.93 -18.69
N LEU A 216 -8.89 14.67 -18.28
CA LEU A 216 -9.78 13.98 -17.35
C LEU A 216 -9.77 14.60 -15.94
N GLN A 217 -8.59 15.03 -15.47
CA GLN A 217 -8.44 15.73 -14.19
C GLN A 217 -9.12 17.10 -14.20
N ARG A 218 -8.98 17.89 -15.28
CA ARG A 218 -9.70 19.18 -15.46
C ARG A 218 -11.23 18.99 -15.46
N SER A 219 -11.72 17.93 -16.11
CA SER A 219 -13.15 17.61 -16.10
C SER A 219 -13.64 17.20 -14.70
N LEU A 220 -12.78 16.53 -13.91
CA LEU A 220 -13.09 16.17 -12.52
C LEU A 220 -13.11 17.39 -11.60
N SER A 221 -12.18 18.33 -11.76
CA SER A 221 -12.06 19.51 -10.87
C SER A 221 -13.23 20.49 -11.01
N ARG A 222 -13.84 20.56 -12.19
CA ARG A 222 -15.04 21.38 -12.46
C ARG A 222 -16.31 20.81 -11.83
N ARG A 223 -16.29 19.60 -11.27
CA ARG A 223 -17.47 18.95 -10.67
C ARG A 223 -17.46 19.13 -9.15
N GLN A 224 -18.63 19.42 -8.58
CA GLN A 224 -18.81 19.53 -7.13
C GLN A 224 -18.40 18.23 -6.42
N LYS A 225 -17.42 18.33 -5.54
CA LYS A 225 -16.85 17.18 -4.82
C LYS A 225 -17.93 16.47 -4.00
N GLY A 226 -18.11 15.17 -4.25
CA GLY A 226 -19.10 14.34 -3.56
C GLY A 226 -20.46 14.24 -4.26
N SER A 227 -20.71 14.99 -5.34
CA SER A 227 -21.89 14.79 -6.18
C SER A 227 -21.84 13.46 -6.95
N ALA A 228 -23.00 12.97 -7.39
CA ALA A 228 -23.09 11.75 -8.21
C ALA A 228 -22.32 11.89 -9.54
N GLY A 229 -22.32 13.08 -10.13
CA GLY A 229 -21.54 13.41 -11.32
C GLY A 229 -20.03 13.38 -11.06
N TRP A 230 -19.57 13.91 -9.93
CA TRP A 230 -18.17 13.85 -9.53
C TRP A 230 -17.69 12.41 -9.31
N GLU A 231 -18.48 11.58 -8.65
CA GLU A 231 -18.10 10.17 -8.41
C GLU A 231 -18.08 9.36 -9.71
N ARG A 232 -19.04 9.58 -10.63
CA ARG A 232 -19.00 8.98 -11.98
C ARG A 232 -17.72 9.33 -12.74
N GLN A 233 -17.34 10.61 -12.75
CA GLN A 233 -16.13 11.06 -13.45
C GLN A 233 -14.85 10.52 -12.78
N ARG A 234 -14.82 10.47 -11.45
CA ARG A 234 -13.71 9.90 -10.68
C ARG A 234 -13.51 8.41 -10.98
N LEU A 235 -14.61 7.66 -11.07
CA LEU A 235 -14.58 6.24 -11.42
C LEU A 235 -14.12 6.03 -12.86
N LYS A 236 -14.56 6.87 -13.81
CA LYS A 236 -14.11 6.83 -15.21
C LYS A 236 -12.60 7.05 -15.32
N LEU A 237 -12.07 8.05 -14.62
CA LEU A 237 -10.63 8.31 -14.53
C LEU A 237 -9.89 7.11 -13.93
N SER A 238 -10.37 6.60 -12.79
CA SER A 238 -9.72 5.48 -12.10
C SER A 238 -9.75 4.17 -12.91
N ARG A 239 -10.86 3.90 -13.61
CA ARG A 239 -11.02 2.72 -14.47
C ARG A 239 -10.05 2.76 -15.63
N ARG A 240 -9.98 3.90 -16.33
CA ARG A 240 -9.05 4.10 -17.45
C ARG A 240 -7.60 3.96 -17.02
N LEU A 241 -7.22 4.55 -15.89
CA LEU A 241 -5.86 4.39 -15.36
C LEU A 241 -5.52 2.90 -15.16
N VAL A 242 -6.45 2.10 -14.65
CA VAL A 242 -6.23 0.66 -14.42
C VAL A 242 -6.24 -0.17 -15.71
N GLU A 243 -7.01 0.25 -16.72
CA GLU A 243 -7.10 -0.44 -18.02
C GLU A 243 -5.91 -0.12 -18.93
N GLU A 244 -5.43 1.14 -18.92
CA GLU A 244 -4.40 1.65 -19.83
C GLU A 244 -2.98 1.43 -19.27
N TYR A 245 -2.82 1.42 -17.94
CA TYR A 245 -1.52 1.23 -17.28
C TYR A 245 -1.49 -0.11 -16.54
N ARG A 246 -0.62 -1.02 -17.00
CA ARG A 246 -0.36 -2.33 -16.37
C ARG A 246 0.29 -2.22 -14.98
N LEU A 247 0.90 -1.07 -14.66
CA LEU A 247 1.49 -0.74 -13.36
C LEU A 247 1.15 0.71 -13.00
N ILE A 248 0.50 0.91 -11.86
CA ILE A 248 0.23 2.25 -11.31
C ILE A 248 0.96 2.34 -9.97
N ALA A 249 2.06 3.08 -9.96
CA ALA A 249 2.79 3.42 -8.74
C ALA A 249 2.17 4.67 -8.11
N VAL A 250 1.74 4.57 -6.85
CA VAL A 250 1.34 5.73 -6.04
C VAL A 250 2.26 5.76 -4.85
N GLU A 251 3.25 6.65 -4.88
CA GLU A 251 4.15 6.81 -3.75
C GLU A 251 3.48 7.65 -2.66
N THR A 252 3.55 7.18 -1.41
CA THR A 252 3.37 8.03 -0.22
C THR A 252 4.69 8.75 0.07
N LEU A 253 5.06 9.67 -0.81
CA LEU A 253 6.20 10.55 -0.60
C LEU A 253 5.85 11.64 0.41
N HIS A 254 6.86 12.11 1.14
CA HIS A 254 6.80 13.32 1.97
C HIS A 254 6.55 14.54 1.07
N ILE A 255 5.28 14.80 0.73
CA ILE A 255 4.85 15.84 -0.22
C ILE A 255 5.43 17.22 0.12
N LYS A 256 5.60 17.52 1.42
CA LYS A 256 6.20 18.80 1.87
C LYS A 256 7.69 18.96 1.52
N GLY A 257 8.46 17.87 1.46
CA GLY A 257 9.91 17.92 1.19
C GLY A 257 10.24 18.09 -0.29
N MET A 258 9.48 17.44 -1.17
CA MET A 258 9.75 17.48 -2.62
C MET A 258 9.21 18.72 -3.34
N VAL A 259 8.34 19.51 -2.68
CA VAL A 259 7.87 20.79 -3.23
C VAL A 259 9.00 21.83 -3.34
N ARG A 260 10.18 21.56 -2.75
CA ARG A 260 11.37 22.41 -2.91
C ARG A 260 12.09 22.23 -4.26
N ASN A 261 11.86 21.16 -5.03
CA ASN A 261 12.51 20.99 -6.34
C ASN A 261 11.51 20.62 -7.46
N ARG A 262 10.86 21.64 -8.03
CA ARG A 262 9.76 21.52 -9.01
C ARG A 262 10.17 20.93 -10.37
N ARG A 263 11.47 20.83 -10.68
CA ARG A 263 11.97 20.40 -12.00
C ARG A 263 12.18 18.88 -12.13
N LEU A 264 12.42 18.17 -11.02
CA LEU A 264 12.80 16.74 -11.04
C LEU A 264 11.70 15.77 -10.56
N ALA A 265 10.71 16.26 -9.80
CA ALA A 265 9.64 15.43 -9.22
C ALA A 265 8.86 14.62 -10.28
N LYS A 266 8.69 15.17 -11.48
CA LYS A 266 7.97 14.53 -12.59
C LYS A 266 8.72 13.35 -13.18
N HIS A 267 10.04 13.46 -13.31
CA HIS A 267 10.89 12.40 -13.87
C HIS A 267 11.11 11.25 -12.87
N ILE A 268 11.15 11.56 -11.57
CA ILE A 268 11.24 10.56 -10.49
C ILE A 268 9.99 9.66 -10.46
N LEU A 269 8.80 10.25 -10.63
CA LEU A 269 7.53 9.51 -10.67
C LEU A 269 7.37 8.65 -11.94
N ASP A 270 7.86 9.12 -13.09
CA ASP A 270 7.84 8.38 -14.37
C ASP A 270 8.78 7.16 -14.34
N ALA A 271 9.88 7.24 -13.58
CA ALA A 271 10.81 6.14 -13.38
C ALA A 271 10.36 5.12 -12.29
N GLY A 272 9.25 5.36 -11.57
CA GLY A 272 8.60 4.36 -10.70
C GLY A 272 9.41 3.88 -9.47
N TRP A 273 10.35 4.69 -8.98
CA TRP A 273 11.36 4.31 -7.98
C TRP A 273 10.79 3.72 -6.67
N GLY A 274 9.68 4.26 -6.14
CA GLY A 274 9.08 3.79 -4.88
C GLY A 274 8.40 2.42 -4.94
N SER A 275 7.88 2.03 -6.10
CA SER A 275 7.28 0.70 -6.32
C SER A 275 8.32 -0.39 -6.50
N SER A 276 9.45 -0.07 -7.13
CA SER A 276 10.58 -0.99 -7.27
C SER A 276 11.14 -1.29 -5.88
N CYS A 277 11.55 -0.28 -5.10
CA CYS A 277 12.10 -0.48 -3.76
C CYS A 277 11.16 -1.29 -2.85
N GLY A 278 9.84 -1.08 -2.91
CA GLY A 278 8.87 -1.89 -2.15
C GLY A 278 8.76 -3.36 -2.59
N ARG A 279 8.93 -3.65 -3.89
CA ARG A 279 8.91 -5.01 -4.44
C ARG A 279 10.21 -5.77 -4.16
N TRP A 280 11.34 -5.06 -4.20
CA TRP A 280 12.65 -5.56 -3.75
C TRP A 280 12.66 -5.75 -2.23
N ASN A 281 12.01 -4.90 -1.44
CA ASN A 281 11.89 -5.10 0.02
C ASN A 281 11.04 -6.32 0.39
N ILE A 282 10.08 -6.73 -0.45
CA ILE A 282 9.25 -7.92 -0.21
C ILE A 282 9.97 -9.20 -0.65
N LYS A 283 10.72 -9.18 -1.76
CA LYS A 283 11.60 -10.30 -2.15
C LYS A 283 12.87 -10.39 -1.29
N GLY A 284 13.39 -9.26 -0.85
CA GLY A 284 14.60 -9.11 -0.05
C GLY A 284 14.37 -9.26 1.44
N ARG A 285 13.15 -9.18 1.98
CA ARG A 285 12.87 -9.54 3.38
C ARG A 285 13.17 -11.00 3.71
N GLY A 286 13.35 -11.85 2.70
CA GLY A 286 13.90 -13.18 2.90
C GLY A 286 15.42 -13.30 2.90
N MET A 287 16.13 -12.29 2.39
CA MET A 287 17.60 -12.19 2.47
C MET A 287 18.06 -11.23 3.58
N ALA A 288 17.21 -10.28 3.99
CA ALA A 288 17.62 -9.11 4.75
C ALA A 288 17.70 -9.33 6.27
N VAL A 289 17.17 -10.43 6.83
CA VAL A 289 17.17 -10.62 8.29
C VAL A 289 18.55 -11.00 8.81
N LYS A 290 19.44 -11.58 7.98
CA LYS A 290 20.81 -11.92 8.37
C LYS A 290 21.85 -10.87 7.94
N TRP A 291 21.60 -10.13 6.85
CA TRP A 291 22.56 -9.18 6.27
C TRP A 291 22.39 -7.72 6.73
N TRP A 292 21.33 -7.38 7.46
CA TRP A 292 21.14 -6.01 8.00
C TRP A 292 22.13 -5.63 9.11
N ARG A 293 22.94 -6.55 9.63
CA ARG A 293 23.98 -6.26 10.63
C ARG A 293 25.30 -5.76 10.04
N GLN A 294 25.41 -5.60 8.72
CA GLN A 294 26.67 -5.20 8.07
C GLN A 294 26.48 -4.18 6.93
N ILE A 295 25.38 -3.41 6.93
CA ILE A 295 25.29 -2.17 6.16
C ILE A 295 25.78 -1.06 7.07
N ALA A 296 27.07 -0.75 6.98
CA ALA A 296 27.56 0.53 7.45
C ALA A 296 26.80 1.63 6.68
N ASP A 297 26.23 2.59 7.41
CA ASP A 297 25.76 3.86 6.85
C ASP A 297 26.97 4.56 6.22
N ILE A 298 27.18 4.34 4.92
CA ILE A 298 28.05 5.21 4.12
C ILE A 298 27.20 6.45 3.84
N PRO A 299 27.50 7.62 4.42
CA PRO A 299 26.78 8.84 4.11
C PRO A 299 26.88 9.12 2.61
N PRO A 300 25.82 9.62 1.96
CA PRO A 300 25.88 9.96 0.55
C PRO A 300 27.01 10.97 0.32
N ALA A 301 27.97 10.61 -0.54
CA ALA A 301 29.00 11.54 -1.00
C ALA A 301 28.32 12.83 -1.48
N ARG A 302 28.83 13.97 -1.03
CA ARG A 302 28.27 15.30 -1.34
C ARG A 302 28.04 15.41 -2.86
N PRO A 303 26.86 15.84 -3.33
CA PRO A 303 26.71 16.17 -4.74
C PRO A 303 27.71 17.27 -5.10
N ALA A 304 28.44 17.08 -6.19
CA ALA A 304 29.36 18.08 -6.72
C ALA A 304 28.66 19.45 -6.80
N ARG A 305 29.33 20.50 -6.29
CA ARG A 305 28.84 21.88 -6.35
C ARG A 305 28.54 22.26 -7.81
N PRO A 306 27.41 22.93 -8.12
CA PRO A 306 27.18 23.44 -9.46
C PRO A 306 28.21 24.53 -9.76
N VAL A 307 29.01 24.32 -10.81
CA VAL A 307 29.82 25.37 -11.43
C VAL A 307 28.84 26.43 -11.96
N VAL A 308 28.97 27.65 -11.45
CA VAL A 308 28.21 28.82 -11.89
C VAL A 308 28.82 29.28 -13.22
N LEU A 309 28.14 29.00 -14.34
CA LEU A 309 28.49 29.57 -15.63
C LEU A 309 28.02 31.04 -15.66
N LYS A 310 28.98 31.98 -15.57
CA LYS A 310 28.76 33.40 -15.90
C LYS A 310 28.83 33.56 -17.42
N TRP A 311 27.83 34.23 -17.99
CA TRP A 311 27.86 34.70 -19.38
C TRP A 311 28.72 35.97 -19.46
N SER A 312 29.64 36.03 -20.41
CA SER A 312 30.27 37.27 -20.87
C SER A 312 29.94 37.45 -22.36
N PRO A 313 29.63 38.67 -22.83
CA PRO A 313 29.24 38.93 -24.21
C PRO A 313 30.46 39.01 -25.13
N CYS A 314 30.23 38.69 -26.42
CA CYS A 314 31.06 38.96 -27.61
C CYS A 314 31.71 37.75 -28.31
N ARG A 315 31.16 37.47 -29.51
CA ARG A 315 31.68 37.00 -30.81
C ARG A 315 32.85 36.00 -30.90
N CYS A 316 32.61 35.02 -31.81
CA CYS A 316 33.51 34.09 -32.51
C CYS A 316 33.64 32.63 -32.01
N MET A 317 33.61 31.71 -32.99
CA MET A 317 33.62 30.24 -32.92
C MET A 317 34.97 29.67 -32.48
N TYR A 318 34.97 28.45 -31.90
CA TYR A 318 35.77 27.31 -32.40
C TYR A 318 35.34 25.98 -31.74
N VAL A 319 35.57 24.87 -32.45
CA VAL A 319 35.38 23.47 -32.01
C VAL A 319 36.75 22.80 -31.85
N SER A 320 36.99 22.09 -30.73
CA SER A 320 37.88 20.92 -30.62
C SER A 320 37.50 20.20 -29.31
N GLY A 321 37.21 18.89 -29.27
CA GLY A 321 38.11 17.75 -29.47
C GLY A 321 38.25 17.02 -28.13
N THR A 322 37.45 15.97 -27.89
CA THR A 322 37.85 14.55 -27.74
C THR A 322 37.88 14.01 -26.30
N VAL A 323 37.36 12.78 -26.20
CA VAL A 323 37.22 11.90 -25.05
C VAL A 323 38.58 11.38 -24.59
N GLN A 324 38.86 11.38 -23.29
CA GLN A 324 39.79 10.41 -22.69
C GLN A 324 39.57 10.21 -21.19
N ASN A 325 39.70 8.94 -20.82
CA ASN A 325 39.56 8.24 -19.54
C ASN A 325 40.00 8.98 -18.26
N ALA A 326 39.25 8.72 -17.18
CA ALA A 326 39.75 8.82 -15.81
C ALA A 326 39.43 7.50 -15.07
N THR A 327 40.23 6.48 -15.40
CA THR A 327 40.43 5.28 -14.60
C THR A 327 41.85 5.37 -14.08
N GLN A 328 42.05 5.88 -12.86
CA GLN A 328 43.24 5.67 -12.00
C GLN A 328 43.20 6.72 -10.88
N CYS A 329 42.89 6.27 -9.67
CA CYS A 329 43.41 6.82 -8.41
C CYS A 329 42.77 6.00 -7.29
N MET A 330 43.46 4.95 -6.85
CA MET A 330 43.51 4.48 -5.45
C MET A 330 44.43 3.27 -5.40
N THR A 331 45.73 3.56 -5.46
CA THR A 331 46.77 2.79 -4.77
C THR A 331 47.55 3.81 -3.96
N GLU A 332 47.81 3.44 -2.71
CA GLU A 332 48.58 4.15 -1.67
C GLU A 332 47.77 4.87 -0.57
N MET A 333 47.99 4.32 0.63
CA MET A 333 47.55 4.65 2.01
C MET A 333 46.19 4.14 2.48
#